data_AF-A0A218PUP7-F1
#
_entry.id   AF-A0A218PUP7-F1
#
_cell.length_a   1.000
_cell.length_b   1.000
_cell.length_c   1.000
_cell.angle_alpha   90.00
_cell.angle_beta   90.00
_cell.angle_gamma   90.00
#
_symmetry.space_group_name_H-M   'P 1'
#
loop_
_entity.id
_entity.type
_entity.pdbx_description
1 polymer ?
#
loop_
_entity_poly.entity_id
_entity_poly.type
_entity_poly.pdbx_seq_one_letter_code
_entity_poly.pdbx_strand_id
1 'polypeptide(L)'
;MGTRREITAAVVDRYRSAGRMDKGRILDELCAVTGWHRKHAVRALASHVGISPEARRQRSPTYGAPIKDDSAFMNDVVVPWCRAQKIEVTRSRAYKKNDQAFVEQKNGAVVRRLVGYGRFDGGETTRVLERLYAASRLHTNFFQPSFKLKYKRREGAKVIKRYHVPATPYERALAHPKLSRAVKRRLREIYRTLDPVALLAEMRDAQAEPGTRVGARASKLAAVASLPAPTTNAAAFAKRLGNDVHLGEQRIIHRRMHKPYKKRVRMPSILDPHRADIERWLAAEPRLTALAILGRLAEHSPEKFGPPQHTIVQRLLRSLRRNAAEVIVPRMAGGTAPAAIGDPGTGGGAACDGHSATPPVPPILRAMTQPRTGRQSELYPSSESNILR
;
A
#
# COMPACT_ATOMS: atom_id res chain seq x y z
N MET A 1 15.05 -39.68 -7.24
CA MET A 1 15.33 -38.27 -7.59
C MET A 1 16.28 -38.11 -8.79
N GLY A 2 17.11 -39.11 -9.15
CA GLY A 2 18.08 -39.03 -10.28
C GLY A 2 17.45 -39.13 -11.68
N THR A 3 16.50 -40.05 -11.88
CA THR A 3 15.95 -40.41 -13.20
C THR A 3 15.36 -39.22 -13.98
N ARG A 4 14.65 -38.31 -13.30
CA ARG A 4 14.07 -37.12 -13.94
C ARG A 4 15.13 -36.10 -14.40
N ARG A 5 16.28 -36.04 -13.72
CA ARG A 5 17.39 -35.14 -14.10
C ARG A 5 18.14 -35.69 -15.31
N GLU A 6 18.36 -37.00 -15.35
CA GLU A 6 18.98 -37.69 -16.50
C GLU A 6 18.14 -37.53 -17.77
N ILE A 7 16.82 -37.76 -17.68
CA ILE A 7 15.88 -37.55 -18.79
C ILE A 7 15.91 -36.10 -19.26
N THR A 8 15.96 -35.14 -18.33
CA THR A 8 16.04 -33.72 -18.69
C THR A 8 17.36 -33.43 -19.42
N ALA A 9 18.49 -33.91 -18.92
CA ALA A 9 19.80 -33.72 -19.54
C ALA A 9 19.88 -34.29 -20.96
N ALA A 10 19.29 -35.47 -21.19
CA ALA A 10 19.25 -36.11 -22.52
C ALA A 10 18.39 -35.34 -23.55
N VAL A 11 17.46 -34.50 -23.10
CA VAL A 11 16.53 -33.75 -23.96
C VAL A 11 17.00 -32.31 -24.23
N VAL A 12 17.94 -31.79 -23.43
CA VAL A 12 18.40 -30.38 -23.49
C VAL A 12 18.98 -30.00 -24.85
N ASP A 13 19.86 -30.82 -25.42
CA ASP A 13 20.53 -30.47 -26.67
C ASP A 13 19.55 -30.47 -27.85
N ARG A 14 18.61 -31.42 -27.86
CA ARG A 14 17.53 -31.49 -28.85
C ARG A 14 16.59 -30.29 -28.74
N TYR A 15 16.26 -29.87 -27.52
CA TYR A 15 15.43 -28.68 -27.29
C TYR A 15 16.15 -27.37 -27.66
N ARG A 16 17.49 -27.34 -27.54
CA ARG A 16 18.32 -26.18 -27.88
C ARG A 16 18.35 -25.95 -29.39
N SER A 17 18.56 -27.00 -30.18
CA SER A 17 18.67 -26.95 -31.65
C SER A 17 17.32 -26.96 -32.39
N ALA A 18 16.24 -27.36 -31.74
CA ALA A 18 14.90 -27.45 -32.34
C ALA A 18 14.28 -26.11 -32.78
N GLY A 19 13.46 -26.15 -33.84
CA GLY A 19 12.57 -25.06 -34.24
C GLY A 19 11.36 -24.89 -33.31
N ARG A 20 10.56 -23.83 -33.49
CA ARG A 20 9.42 -23.50 -32.59
C ARG A 20 8.39 -24.63 -32.49
N MET A 21 8.07 -25.30 -33.60
CA MET A 21 7.11 -26.41 -33.62
C MET A 21 7.67 -27.65 -32.93
N ASP A 22 8.93 -27.99 -33.17
CA ASP A 22 9.59 -29.16 -32.59
C ASP A 22 9.82 -29.01 -31.08
N LYS A 23 10.10 -27.79 -30.60
CA LYS A 23 10.13 -27.49 -29.15
C LYS A 23 8.81 -27.78 -28.46
N GLY A 24 7.69 -27.60 -29.17
CA GLY A 24 6.37 -27.97 -28.67
C GLY A 24 6.29 -29.47 -28.40
N ARG A 25 6.63 -30.29 -29.41
CA ARG A 25 6.60 -31.76 -29.34
C ARG A 25 7.54 -32.31 -28.28
N ILE A 26 8.78 -31.80 -28.22
CA ILE A 26 9.78 -32.18 -27.22
C ILE A 26 9.29 -31.89 -25.79
N LEU A 27 8.57 -30.78 -25.58
CA LEU A 27 7.97 -30.46 -24.28
C LEU A 27 6.83 -31.41 -23.92
N ASP A 28 6.01 -31.80 -24.89
CA ASP A 28 4.89 -32.72 -24.66
C ASP A 28 5.38 -34.12 -24.30
N GLU A 29 6.40 -34.62 -25.01
CA GLU A 29 7.11 -35.87 -24.67
C GLU A 29 7.72 -35.83 -23.26
N LEU A 30 8.42 -34.74 -22.93
CA LEU A 30 9.03 -34.58 -21.61
C LEU A 30 7.96 -34.53 -20.49
N CYS A 31 6.83 -33.89 -20.73
CA CYS A 31 5.72 -33.85 -19.77
C CYS A 31 5.09 -35.23 -19.60
N ALA A 32 4.90 -35.99 -20.68
CA ALA A 32 4.35 -37.34 -20.64
C ALA A 32 5.23 -38.31 -19.83
N VAL A 33 6.55 -38.26 -20.04
CA VAL A 33 7.50 -39.16 -19.35
C VAL A 33 7.73 -38.76 -17.88
N THR A 34 7.77 -37.46 -17.58
CA THR A 34 8.10 -36.99 -16.21
C THR A 34 6.87 -36.79 -15.32
N GLY A 35 5.68 -36.68 -15.92
CA GLY A 35 4.44 -36.25 -15.25
C GLY A 35 4.43 -34.77 -14.90
N TRP A 36 5.33 -33.95 -15.48
CA TRP A 36 5.42 -32.54 -15.17
C TRP A 36 4.37 -31.71 -15.90
N HIS A 37 3.90 -30.67 -15.21
CA HIS A 37 3.17 -29.59 -15.87
C HIS A 37 4.10 -28.81 -16.81
N ARG A 38 3.61 -28.44 -18.01
CA ARG A 38 4.40 -27.83 -19.10
C ARG A 38 5.30 -26.67 -18.68
N LYS A 39 4.81 -25.79 -17.79
CA LYS A 39 5.62 -24.65 -17.25
C LYS A 39 6.85 -25.11 -16.46
N HIS A 40 6.78 -26.24 -15.76
CA HIS A 40 7.91 -26.79 -15.01
C HIS A 40 8.95 -27.38 -15.96
N ALA A 41 8.52 -28.15 -16.98
CA ALA A 41 9.40 -28.68 -18.02
C ALA A 41 10.19 -27.57 -18.75
N VAL A 42 9.51 -26.47 -19.11
CA VAL A 42 10.15 -25.28 -19.73
C VAL A 42 11.24 -24.69 -18.82
N ARG A 43 10.96 -24.55 -17.51
CA ARG A 43 11.93 -24.01 -16.55
C ARG A 43 13.12 -24.94 -16.34
N ALA A 44 12.88 -26.26 -16.29
CA ALA A 44 13.94 -27.25 -16.13
C ALA A 44 14.90 -27.22 -17.33
N LEU A 45 14.38 -27.20 -18.56
CA LEU A 45 15.19 -27.09 -19.77
C LEU A 45 15.93 -25.74 -19.85
N ALA A 46 15.25 -24.62 -19.55
CA ALA A 46 15.88 -23.29 -19.57
C ALA A 46 17.02 -23.13 -18.55
N SER A 47 16.94 -23.84 -17.42
CA SER A 47 17.99 -23.83 -16.39
C SER A 47 19.26 -24.57 -16.85
N HIS A 48 19.11 -25.60 -17.69
CA HIS A 48 20.23 -26.37 -18.25
C HIS A 48 20.89 -25.68 -19.47
N VAL A 49 20.12 -24.94 -20.27
CA VAL A 49 20.67 -24.25 -21.47
C VAL A 49 21.47 -22.99 -21.10
N GLY A 50 21.57 -22.62 -19.82
CA GLY A 50 22.31 -21.44 -19.38
C GLY A 50 21.75 -20.12 -19.97
N ILE A 51 20.48 -20.12 -20.41
CA ILE A 51 19.82 -18.91 -20.88
C ILE A 51 19.52 -18.07 -19.63
N SER A 52 20.51 -17.27 -19.22
CA SER A 52 20.23 -16.14 -18.35
C SER A 52 19.19 -15.26 -19.05
N PRO A 53 18.10 -14.83 -18.37
CA PRO A 53 17.09 -13.95 -18.95
C PRO A 53 17.60 -12.55 -19.38
N GLU A 54 18.93 -12.29 -19.35
CA GLU A 54 19.49 -10.94 -19.32
C GLU A 54 20.22 -10.49 -20.59
N ALA A 55 20.43 -11.34 -21.59
CA ALA A 55 20.98 -10.89 -22.88
C ALA A 55 19.90 -10.37 -23.85
N ARG A 56 19.04 -9.44 -23.41
CA ARG A 56 18.27 -8.62 -24.36
C ARG A 56 19.19 -7.52 -24.87
N ARG A 57 19.54 -7.56 -26.17
CA ARG A 57 20.15 -6.45 -26.92
C ARG A 57 19.61 -5.12 -26.38
N GLN A 58 20.47 -4.35 -25.73
CA GLN A 58 20.13 -3.00 -25.30
C GLN A 58 20.00 -2.17 -26.58
N ARG A 59 18.77 -1.94 -27.02
CA ARG A 59 18.51 -0.86 -27.97
C ARG A 59 18.79 0.45 -27.24
N SER A 60 19.56 1.33 -27.88
CA SER A 60 19.80 2.69 -27.41
C SER A 60 18.46 3.35 -27.05
N PRO A 61 18.29 3.92 -25.84
CA PRO A 61 17.05 4.58 -25.48
C PRO A 61 16.90 5.86 -26.30
N THR A 62 16.05 5.84 -27.33
CA THR A 62 15.52 7.07 -27.93
C THR A 62 14.47 7.61 -26.97
N TYR A 63 14.76 8.74 -26.33
CA TYR A 63 13.82 9.41 -25.43
C TYR A 63 12.87 10.30 -26.25
N GLY A 64 11.94 9.67 -26.99
CA GLY A 64 10.73 10.34 -27.43
C GLY A 64 9.81 10.63 -26.24
N ALA A 65 8.73 11.39 -26.41
CA ALA A 65 7.75 11.56 -25.35
C ALA A 65 7.06 10.20 -25.10
N PRO A 66 7.25 9.53 -23.95
CA PRO A 66 6.60 8.26 -23.70
C PRO A 66 5.14 8.54 -23.36
N ILE A 67 4.28 8.43 -24.37
CA ILE A 67 2.85 8.57 -24.19
C ILE A 67 2.37 7.33 -23.42
N LYS A 68 1.45 7.53 -22.47
CA LYS A 68 0.84 6.41 -21.77
C LYS A 68 0.14 5.51 -22.78
N ASP A 69 0.27 4.20 -22.60
CA ASP A 69 -0.29 3.19 -23.51
C ASP A 69 -1.80 2.97 -23.25
N ASP A 70 -2.52 4.06 -23.00
CA ASP A 70 -3.94 4.07 -22.72
C ASP A 70 -4.70 4.60 -23.95
N SER A 71 -5.89 4.08 -24.19
CA SER A 71 -6.74 4.51 -25.31
C SER A 71 -7.11 5.99 -25.20
N ALA A 72 -7.08 6.57 -24.00
CA ALA A 72 -7.26 7.99 -23.77
C ALA A 72 -6.19 8.88 -24.44
N PHE A 73 -4.99 8.35 -24.71
CA PHE A 73 -3.91 9.09 -25.36
C PHE A 73 -3.51 8.54 -26.74
N MET A 74 -3.79 7.26 -26.99
CA MET A 74 -3.54 6.61 -28.26
C MET A 74 -4.80 6.62 -29.13
N ASN A 75 -5.31 7.82 -29.42
CA ASN A 75 -6.50 8.04 -30.26
C ASN A 75 -6.17 8.85 -31.52
N ASP A 76 -7.16 8.95 -32.39
CA ASP A 76 -7.16 9.66 -33.67
C ASP A 76 -7.10 11.19 -33.55
N VAL A 77 -7.22 11.74 -32.34
CA VAL A 77 -7.06 13.18 -32.08
C VAL A 77 -5.65 13.50 -31.62
N VAL A 78 -5.17 12.80 -30.58
CA VAL A 78 -3.91 13.09 -29.90
C VAL A 78 -2.71 12.70 -30.75
N VAL A 79 -2.75 11.54 -31.42
CA VAL A 79 -1.59 11.06 -32.20
C VAL A 79 -1.31 11.97 -33.39
N PRO A 80 -2.29 12.38 -34.22
CA PRO A 80 -2.04 13.36 -35.28
C PRO A 80 -1.58 14.72 -34.75
N TRP A 81 -2.16 15.21 -33.65
CA TRP A 81 -1.72 16.45 -33.02
C TRP A 81 -0.24 16.38 -32.59
N CYS A 82 0.19 15.30 -31.93
CA CYS A 82 1.60 15.12 -31.55
C CYS A 82 2.52 15.13 -32.78
N ARG A 83 2.13 14.44 -33.86
CA ARG A 83 2.91 14.42 -35.11
C ARG A 83 3.01 15.82 -35.74
N ALA A 84 1.92 16.58 -35.76
CA ALA A 84 1.91 17.97 -36.25
C ALA A 84 2.84 18.87 -35.41
N GLN A 85 2.91 18.64 -34.09
CA GLN A 85 3.83 19.34 -33.18
C GLN A 85 5.26 18.79 -33.21
N LYS A 86 5.58 17.85 -34.12
CA LYS A 86 6.89 17.16 -34.21
C LYS A 86 7.29 16.46 -32.89
N ILE A 87 6.29 16.00 -32.14
CA ILE A 87 6.48 15.20 -30.93
C ILE A 87 6.48 13.73 -31.34
N GLU A 88 7.61 13.05 -31.11
CA GLU A 88 7.73 11.61 -31.36
C GLU A 88 6.83 10.83 -30.41
N VAL A 89 5.85 10.11 -30.97
CA VAL A 89 4.94 9.25 -30.23
C VAL A 89 5.56 7.88 -30.07
N THR A 90 5.91 7.51 -28.84
CA THR A 90 6.47 6.20 -28.50
C THR A 90 5.53 5.42 -27.59
N ARG A 91 5.47 4.10 -27.77
CA ARG A 91 4.66 3.17 -26.96
C ARG A 91 5.54 2.25 -26.15
N SER A 92 5.15 1.94 -24.91
CA SER A 92 5.84 0.95 -24.10
C SER A 92 5.61 -0.48 -24.59
N ARG A 93 6.44 -1.43 -24.14
CA ARG A 93 6.28 -2.83 -24.57
C ARG A 93 5.10 -3.45 -23.87
N ALA A 94 4.35 -4.27 -24.61
CA ALA A 94 3.23 -5.03 -24.09
C ALA A 94 3.61 -5.79 -22.80
N TYR A 95 2.80 -5.63 -21.76
CA TYR A 95 2.94 -6.27 -20.45
C TYR A 95 4.24 -5.92 -19.68
N LYS A 96 4.91 -4.81 -19.99
CA LYS A 96 6.16 -4.41 -19.32
C LYS A 96 6.00 -3.19 -18.41
N LYS A 97 5.55 -3.45 -17.18
CA LYS A 97 5.30 -2.44 -16.12
C LYS A 97 6.51 -1.53 -15.80
N ASN A 98 7.73 -2.01 -16.05
CA ASN A 98 8.94 -1.25 -15.75
C ASN A 98 9.21 -0.11 -16.74
N ASP A 99 8.60 -0.15 -17.93
CA ASP A 99 8.84 0.86 -18.98
C ASP A 99 8.24 2.24 -18.58
N GLN A 100 7.19 2.24 -17.75
CA GLN A 100 6.53 3.46 -17.25
C GLN A 100 6.64 3.62 -15.72
N ALA A 101 7.62 2.96 -15.09
CA ALA A 101 7.73 2.87 -13.64
C ALA A 101 7.79 4.24 -12.94
N PHE A 102 8.49 5.21 -13.51
CA PHE A 102 8.62 6.55 -12.92
C PHE A 102 7.33 7.35 -12.98
N VAL A 103 6.57 7.22 -14.07
CA VAL A 103 5.24 7.85 -14.23
C VAL A 103 4.27 7.22 -13.22
N GLU A 104 4.22 5.90 -13.13
CA GLU A 104 3.34 5.21 -12.17
C GLU A 104 3.68 5.51 -10.71
N GLN A 105 4.97 5.65 -10.39
CA GLN A 105 5.41 6.09 -9.07
C GLN A 105 4.84 7.47 -8.74
N LYS A 106 4.88 8.42 -9.69
CA LYS A 106 4.34 9.79 -9.50
C LYS A 106 2.81 9.79 -9.47
N ASN A 107 2.14 8.95 -10.24
CA ASN A 107 0.69 8.79 -10.18
C ASN A 107 0.24 8.40 -8.77
N GLY A 108 0.92 7.44 -8.16
CA GLY A 108 0.65 7.03 -6.78
C GLY A 108 1.00 8.10 -5.74
N ALA A 109 2.23 8.63 -5.80
CA ALA A 109 2.75 9.51 -4.75
C ALA A 109 2.19 10.94 -4.79
N VAL A 110 1.82 11.42 -5.98
CA VAL A 110 1.44 12.83 -6.22
C VAL A 110 -0.01 12.89 -6.69
N VAL A 111 -0.32 12.40 -7.90
CA VAL A 111 -1.63 12.61 -8.55
C VAL A 111 -2.78 12.06 -7.72
N ARG A 112 -2.72 10.79 -7.32
CA ARG A 112 -3.78 10.16 -6.51
C ARG A 112 -3.93 10.79 -5.13
N ARG A 113 -2.87 11.40 -4.58
CA ARG A 113 -2.91 12.15 -3.32
C ARG A 113 -3.40 13.59 -3.52
N LEU A 114 -3.34 14.14 -4.73
CA LEU A 114 -3.79 15.51 -5.02
C LEU A 114 -5.20 15.57 -5.56
N VAL A 115 -5.68 14.54 -6.26
CA VAL A 115 -6.95 14.57 -6.99
C VAL A 115 -7.89 13.43 -6.55
N GLY A 116 -7.35 12.40 -5.90
CA GLY A 116 -8.14 11.26 -5.45
C GLY A 116 -8.42 10.26 -6.58
N TYR A 117 -9.51 9.50 -6.42
CA TYR A 117 -9.96 8.47 -7.39
C TYR A 117 -11.29 8.82 -8.05
N GLY A 118 -11.79 10.04 -7.86
CA GLY A 118 -13.02 10.51 -8.48
C GLY A 118 -12.90 10.49 -10.01
N ARG A 119 -14.00 10.13 -10.69
CA ARG A 119 -14.13 10.37 -12.13
C ARG A 119 -14.53 11.83 -12.33
N PHE A 120 -13.82 12.53 -13.20
CA PHE A 120 -14.02 13.94 -13.48
C PHE A 120 -14.34 14.11 -14.96
N ASP A 121 -15.40 14.84 -15.27
CA ASP A 121 -15.90 15.03 -16.63
C ASP A 121 -16.24 16.53 -16.83
N GLY A 122 -16.13 17.02 -18.07
CA GLY A 122 -16.50 18.38 -18.46
C GLY A 122 -15.36 19.43 -18.43
N GLY A 123 -15.47 20.44 -19.30
CA GLY A 123 -14.44 21.46 -19.52
C GLY A 123 -14.11 22.31 -18.29
N GLU A 124 -15.10 22.66 -17.48
CA GLU A 124 -14.85 23.38 -16.22
C GLU A 124 -13.96 22.59 -15.26
N THR A 125 -14.19 21.27 -15.15
CA THR A 125 -13.34 20.42 -14.31
C THR A 125 -11.91 20.37 -14.85
N THR A 126 -11.75 20.36 -16.18
CA THR A 126 -10.44 20.42 -16.82
C THR A 126 -9.69 21.70 -16.47
N ARG A 127 -10.34 22.87 -16.51
CA ARG A 127 -9.71 24.16 -16.12
C ARG A 127 -9.25 24.18 -14.67
N VAL A 128 -10.06 23.60 -13.77
CA VAL A 128 -9.71 23.50 -12.34
C VAL A 128 -8.53 22.56 -12.12
N LEU A 129 -8.51 21.42 -12.82
CA LEU A 129 -7.39 20.49 -12.78
C LEU A 129 -6.12 21.13 -13.37
N GLU A 130 -6.23 21.90 -14.45
CA GLU A 130 -5.11 22.64 -15.03
C GLU A 130 -4.50 23.60 -14.01
N ARG A 131 -5.34 24.41 -13.34
CA ARG A 131 -4.94 25.31 -12.26
C ARG A 131 -4.25 24.55 -11.11
N LEU A 132 -4.85 23.45 -10.65
CA LEU A 132 -4.27 22.59 -9.60
C LEU A 132 -2.92 22.00 -10.01
N TYR A 133 -2.78 21.52 -11.25
CA TYR A 133 -1.52 20.97 -11.76
C TYR A 133 -0.45 22.04 -11.99
N ALA A 134 -0.84 23.25 -12.38
CA ALA A 134 0.05 24.40 -12.53
C ALA A 134 0.71 24.79 -11.19
N ALA A 135 -0.04 24.82 -10.10
CA ALA A 135 0.50 25.08 -8.76
C ALA A 135 1.28 23.87 -8.22
N SER A 136 0.68 22.68 -8.30
CA SER A 136 1.27 21.48 -7.69
C SER A 136 2.55 21.00 -8.36
N ARG A 137 2.74 21.22 -9.67
CA ARG A 137 4.02 20.93 -10.34
C ARG A 137 5.17 21.78 -9.77
N LEU A 138 4.89 23.03 -9.42
CA LEU A 138 5.88 23.96 -8.85
C LEU A 138 6.17 23.55 -7.41
N HIS A 139 5.11 23.39 -6.61
CA HIS A 139 5.24 22.95 -5.22
C HIS A 139 6.03 21.63 -5.08
N THR A 140 5.63 20.60 -5.83
CA THR A 140 6.23 19.26 -5.76
C THR A 140 7.69 19.24 -6.22
N ASN A 141 8.06 20.05 -7.22
CA ASN A 141 9.41 20.02 -7.77
C ASN A 141 10.40 20.94 -7.04
N PHE A 142 9.93 22.07 -6.52
CA PHE A 142 10.80 23.07 -5.86
C PHE A 142 10.86 22.92 -4.35
N PHE A 143 9.77 22.49 -3.69
CA PHE A 143 9.68 22.53 -2.22
C PHE A 143 9.48 21.17 -1.56
N GLN A 144 9.10 20.12 -2.30
CA GLN A 144 8.91 18.79 -1.72
C GLN A 144 10.16 17.91 -1.89
N PRO A 145 10.82 17.49 -0.79
CA PRO A 145 11.94 16.55 -0.87
C PRO A 145 11.51 15.21 -1.44
N SER A 146 12.36 14.62 -2.29
CA SER A 146 12.14 13.27 -2.81
C SER A 146 13.25 12.32 -2.39
N PHE A 147 12.85 11.16 -1.85
CA PHE A 147 13.77 10.07 -1.54
C PHE A 147 14.16 9.36 -2.82
N LYS A 148 15.46 9.36 -3.12
CA LYS A 148 16.04 8.65 -4.26
C LYS A 148 16.88 7.49 -3.75
N LEU A 149 16.65 6.31 -4.31
CA LEU A 149 17.39 5.10 -3.97
C LEU A 149 18.83 5.28 -4.46
N LYS A 150 19.79 5.20 -3.54
CA LYS A 150 21.23 5.24 -3.85
C LYS A 150 21.70 3.86 -4.30
N TYR A 151 21.36 2.83 -3.53
CA TYR A 151 21.60 1.45 -3.92
C TYR A 151 20.62 0.50 -3.22
N LYS A 152 20.48 -0.70 -3.78
CA LYS A 152 19.79 -1.83 -3.16
C LYS A 152 20.71 -3.04 -3.23
N ARG A 153 20.75 -3.85 -2.17
CA ARG A 153 21.43 -5.14 -2.17
C ARG A 153 20.52 -6.19 -1.54
N ARG A 154 20.73 -7.46 -1.91
CA ARG A 154 19.97 -8.58 -1.40
C ARG A 154 20.90 -9.48 -0.59
N GLU A 155 20.49 -9.77 0.64
CA GLU A 155 21.17 -10.69 1.56
C GLU A 155 20.18 -11.81 1.87
N GLY A 156 20.30 -12.95 1.16
CA GLY A 156 19.32 -14.04 1.22
C GLY A 156 17.89 -13.60 0.87
N ALA A 157 16.98 -13.70 1.84
CA ALA A 157 15.59 -13.25 1.71
C ALA A 157 15.41 -11.72 1.92
N LYS A 158 16.39 -11.03 2.50
CA LYS A 158 16.30 -9.62 2.88
C LYS A 158 16.77 -8.70 1.76
N VAL A 159 16.02 -7.63 1.49
CA VAL A 159 16.42 -6.56 0.57
C VAL A 159 16.74 -5.31 1.37
N ILE A 160 18.01 -4.89 1.36
CA ILE A 160 18.47 -3.68 2.04
C ILE A 160 18.54 -2.56 1.01
N LYS A 161 17.91 -1.43 1.32
CA LYS A 161 17.87 -0.22 0.49
C LYS A 161 18.56 0.92 1.24
N ARG A 162 19.48 1.62 0.58
CA ARG A 162 20.02 2.89 1.06
C ARG A 162 19.59 4.01 0.14
N TYR A 163 19.20 5.13 0.74
CA TYR A 163 18.70 6.30 0.04
C TYR A 163 19.71 7.43 0.12
N HIS A 164 19.65 8.34 -0.85
CA HIS A 164 20.31 9.63 -0.74
C HIS A 164 19.67 10.47 0.36
N VAL A 165 20.42 11.47 0.81
CA VAL A 165 19.90 12.55 1.66
C VAL A 165 18.64 13.15 1.00
N PRO A 166 17.60 13.49 1.79
CA PRO A 166 16.42 14.18 1.29
C PRO A 166 16.83 15.44 0.54
N ALA A 167 16.38 15.56 -0.71
CA ALA A 167 16.61 16.73 -1.54
C ALA A 167 15.45 16.87 -2.54
N THR A 168 15.08 18.11 -2.84
CA THR A 168 14.03 18.44 -3.80
C THR A 168 14.50 18.10 -5.23
N PRO A 169 13.57 17.83 -6.17
CA PRO A 169 13.93 17.70 -7.58
C PRO A 169 14.71 18.91 -8.12
N TYR A 170 14.37 20.12 -7.67
CA TYR A 170 15.08 21.36 -7.98
C TYR A 170 16.55 21.33 -7.54
N GLU A 171 16.82 21.03 -6.26
CA GLU A 171 18.19 20.94 -5.73
C GLU A 171 19.02 19.89 -6.49
N ARG A 172 18.41 18.73 -6.75
CA ARG A 172 19.07 17.67 -7.53
C ARG A 172 19.37 18.10 -8.96
N ALA A 173 18.49 18.86 -9.60
CA ALA A 173 18.72 19.40 -10.95
C ALA A 173 19.86 20.43 -10.95
N LEU A 174 19.96 21.29 -9.94
CA LEU A 174 21.07 22.24 -9.82
C LEU A 174 22.42 21.54 -9.61
N ALA A 175 22.45 20.45 -8.84
CA ALA A 175 23.64 19.65 -8.59
C ALA A 175 24.05 18.77 -9.79
N HIS A 176 23.16 18.53 -10.75
CA HIS A 176 23.42 17.59 -11.84
C HIS A 176 24.43 18.17 -12.85
N PRO A 177 25.48 17.42 -13.25
CA PRO A 177 26.54 17.95 -14.11
C PRO A 177 26.09 18.16 -15.56
N LYS A 178 25.19 17.30 -16.08
CA LYS A 178 24.72 17.40 -17.48
C LYS A 178 23.77 18.57 -17.77
N LEU A 179 23.40 19.35 -16.75
CA LEU A 179 22.49 20.49 -16.93
C LEU A 179 23.27 21.76 -17.23
N SER A 180 22.91 22.44 -18.32
CA SER A 180 23.58 23.66 -18.76
C SER A 180 23.43 24.80 -17.73
N ARG A 181 24.41 25.71 -17.70
CA ARG A 181 24.38 26.89 -16.82
C ARG A 181 23.14 27.75 -17.05
N ALA A 182 22.68 27.87 -18.30
CA ALA A 182 21.48 28.61 -18.68
C ALA A 182 20.21 28.02 -18.05
N VAL A 183 20.03 26.70 -18.09
CA VAL A 183 18.87 26.04 -17.46
C VAL A 183 18.93 26.19 -15.94
N LYS A 184 20.10 26.02 -15.32
CA LYS A 184 20.28 26.24 -13.88
C LYS A 184 19.94 27.68 -13.46
N ARG A 185 20.30 28.67 -14.29
CA ARG A 185 19.94 30.08 -14.06
C ARG A 185 18.41 30.27 -14.11
N ARG A 186 17.75 29.77 -15.16
CA ARG A 186 16.29 29.83 -15.29
C ARG A 186 15.56 29.19 -14.10
N LEU A 187 16.05 28.04 -13.62
CA LEU A 187 15.47 27.38 -12.44
C LEU A 187 15.59 28.26 -11.18
N ARG A 188 16.70 28.97 -11.00
CA ARG A 188 16.88 29.91 -9.88
C ARG A 188 15.97 31.14 -10.01
N GLU A 189 15.81 31.68 -11.20
CA GLU A 189 14.89 32.78 -11.47
C GLU A 189 13.47 32.39 -11.13
N ILE A 190 13.01 31.22 -11.60
CA ILE A 190 11.69 30.68 -11.23
C ILE A 190 11.58 30.51 -9.71
N TYR A 191 12.56 29.89 -9.06
CA TYR A 191 12.51 29.65 -7.62
C TYR A 191 12.30 30.94 -6.81
N ARG A 192 12.93 32.05 -7.22
CA ARG A 192 12.79 33.36 -6.55
C ARG A 192 11.39 33.95 -6.65
N THR A 193 10.61 33.58 -7.66
CA THR A 193 9.23 34.07 -7.82
C THR A 193 8.20 33.22 -7.08
N LEU A 194 8.60 32.10 -6.47
CA LEU A 194 7.66 31.17 -5.86
C LEU A 194 7.54 31.39 -4.36
N ASP A 195 6.31 31.49 -3.88
CA ASP A 195 5.96 31.37 -2.47
C ASP A 195 5.33 29.99 -2.21
N PRO A 196 5.94 29.12 -1.37
CA PRO A 196 5.39 27.81 -1.05
C PRO A 196 4.01 27.89 -0.38
N VAL A 197 3.74 28.94 0.41
CA VAL A 197 2.45 29.12 1.11
C VAL A 197 1.36 29.51 0.11
N ALA A 198 1.63 30.47 -0.77
CA ALA A 198 0.71 30.82 -1.85
C ALA A 198 0.40 29.62 -2.76
N LEU A 199 1.41 28.81 -3.12
CA LEU A 199 1.20 27.59 -3.89
C LEU A 199 0.31 26.57 -3.17
N LEU A 200 0.48 26.42 -1.85
CA LEU A 200 -0.37 25.53 -1.05
C LEU A 200 -1.80 26.06 -0.95
N ALA A 201 -2.00 27.36 -0.76
CA ALA A 201 -3.32 27.98 -0.74
C ALA A 201 -4.05 27.73 -2.07
N GLU A 202 -3.38 28.01 -3.18
CA GLU A 202 -3.89 27.79 -4.53
C GLU A 202 -4.26 26.32 -4.79
N MET A 203 -3.42 25.40 -4.33
CA MET A 203 -3.72 23.96 -4.42
C MET A 203 -4.95 23.56 -3.60
N ARG A 204 -5.17 24.16 -2.42
CA ARG A 204 -6.34 23.85 -1.58
C ARG A 204 -7.62 24.42 -2.15
N ASP A 205 -7.57 25.65 -2.64
CA ASP A 205 -8.70 26.30 -3.30
C ASP A 205 -9.12 25.52 -4.56
N ALA A 206 -8.16 25.14 -5.41
CA ALA A 206 -8.44 24.34 -6.60
C ALA A 206 -8.91 22.90 -6.28
N GLN A 207 -8.67 22.40 -5.07
CA GLN A 207 -9.20 21.10 -4.60
C GLN A 207 -10.63 21.18 -4.06
N ALA A 208 -11.12 22.36 -3.71
CA ALA A 208 -12.45 22.52 -3.14
C ALA A 208 -13.55 22.13 -4.14
N GLU A 209 -13.48 22.63 -5.37
CA GLU A 209 -14.50 22.37 -6.38
C GLU A 209 -14.61 20.89 -6.80
N PRO A 210 -13.52 20.18 -7.16
CA PRO A 210 -13.59 18.75 -7.45
C PRO A 210 -14.05 17.95 -6.22
N GLY A 211 -13.66 18.37 -5.01
CA GLY A 211 -14.10 17.80 -3.75
C GLY A 211 -15.62 17.87 -3.55
N THR A 212 -16.21 19.04 -3.80
CA THR A 212 -17.67 19.25 -3.71
C THR A 212 -18.42 18.38 -4.71
N ARG A 213 -17.95 18.29 -5.96
CA ARG A 213 -18.59 17.45 -6.99
C ARG A 213 -18.50 15.95 -6.64
N VAL A 214 -17.38 15.48 -6.10
CA VAL A 214 -17.24 14.09 -5.62
C VAL A 214 -18.16 13.86 -4.41
N GLY A 215 -18.24 14.81 -3.48
CA GLY A 215 -19.15 14.78 -2.33
C GLY A 215 -20.63 14.75 -2.72
N ALA A 216 -21.02 15.53 -3.73
CA ALA A 216 -22.38 15.56 -4.26
C ALA A 216 -22.76 14.27 -5.01
N ARG A 217 -21.85 13.69 -5.79
CA ARG A 217 -22.05 12.35 -6.40
C ARG A 217 -22.13 11.25 -5.34
N ALA A 218 -21.40 11.40 -4.23
CA ALA A 218 -21.42 10.47 -3.11
C ALA A 218 -22.69 10.56 -2.25
N SER A 219 -23.27 11.76 -2.21
CA SER A 219 -24.36 12.13 -1.31
C SER A 219 -25.52 12.62 -2.15
N LYS A 220 -26.37 11.68 -2.61
CA LYS A 220 -27.78 12.01 -2.89
C LYS A 220 -28.52 12.44 -1.61
N LEU A 221 -27.85 12.44 -0.45
CA LEU A 221 -28.30 12.83 0.88
C LEU A 221 -27.14 13.46 1.66
N ALA A 222 -26.91 14.77 1.55
CA ALA A 222 -26.40 15.63 2.62
C ALA A 222 -26.03 17.00 2.02
N ALA A 223 -26.73 18.01 2.52
CA ALA A 223 -26.71 19.38 2.08
C ALA A 223 -25.33 20.06 2.15
N VAL A 224 -25.17 21.05 1.27
CA VAL A 224 -24.67 22.40 1.57
C VAL A 224 -23.78 22.50 2.81
N ALA A 225 -22.49 22.17 2.65
CA ALA A 225 -21.47 22.72 3.53
C ALA A 225 -20.90 23.95 2.84
N SER A 226 -21.20 25.12 3.38
CA SER A 226 -20.72 26.42 2.90
C SER A 226 -19.21 26.39 2.65
N LEU A 227 -18.83 26.81 1.45
CA LEU A 227 -17.44 27.02 1.06
C LEU A 227 -16.81 28.02 2.03
N PRO A 228 -15.63 27.75 2.62
CA PRO A 228 -14.78 28.86 3.04
C PRO A 228 -14.44 29.65 1.76
N ALA A 229 -14.66 30.96 1.80
CA ALA A 229 -14.32 31.85 0.69
C ALA A 229 -12.89 31.57 0.20
N PRO A 230 -12.62 31.64 -1.12
CA PRO A 230 -11.27 31.45 -1.65
C PRO A 230 -10.34 32.41 -0.93
N THR A 231 -9.42 31.85 -0.14
CA THR A 231 -8.44 32.68 0.57
C THR A 231 -7.32 33.00 -0.41
N THR A 232 -7.58 33.96 -1.31
CA THR A 232 -6.55 34.53 -2.19
C THR A 232 -5.40 35.15 -1.39
N ASN A 233 -5.58 35.39 -0.09
CA ASN A 233 -4.56 35.91 0.81
C ASN A 233 -3.73 34.78 1.44
N ALA A 234 -2.50 34.60 0.95
CA ALA A 234 -1.53 33.65 1.49
C ALA A 234 -1.27 33.83 2.99
N ALA A 235 -1.31 35.06 3.51
CA ALA A 235 -1.11 35.32 4.94
C ALA A 235 -2.30 34.82 5.79
N ALA A 236 -3.52 34.95 5.28
CA ALA A 236 -4.71 34.40 5.96
C ALA A 236 -4.70 32.86 5.94
N PHE A 237 -4.25 32.26 4.84
CA PHE A 237 -4.04 30.82 4.74
C PHE A 237 -2.95 30.33 5.71
N ALA A 238 -1.81 31.04 5.79
CA ALA A 238 -0.73 30.73 6.73
C ALA A 238 -1.20 30.70 8.18
N LYS A 239 -2.04 31.66 8.59
CA LYS A 239 -2.62 31.71 9.95
C LYS A 239 -3.49 30.50 10.29
N ARG A 240 -4.10 29.86 9.30
CA ARG A 240 -4.88 28.63 9.47
C ARG A 240 -4.01 27.37 9.46
N LEU A 241 -2.82 27.45 8.86
CA LEU A 241 -1.89 26.34 8.69
C LEU A 241 -1.24 25.93 10.03
N GLY A 242 -1.96 25.16 10.85
CA GLY A 242 -1.49 24.70 12.16
C GLY A 242 -2.64 24.27 13.07
N ASN A 243 -3.73 25.06 13.07
CA ASN A 243 -4.91 24.81 13.89
C ASN A 243 -5.66 23.55 13.41
N ASP A 244 -5.63 23.28 12.11
CA ASP A 244 -6.31 22.14 11.49
C ASP A 244 -5.50 20.82 11.55
N VAL A 245 -4.26 20.85 12.08
CA VAL A 245 -3.40 19.65 12.14
C VAL A 245 -4.00 18.58 13.05
N HIS A 246 -4.68 18.99 14.12
CA HIS A 246 -5.34 18.07 15.06
C HIS A 246 -6.57 17.37 14.47
N LEU A 247 -7.23 17.98 13.48
CA LEU A 247 -8.35 17.37 12.77
C LEU A 247 -7.89 16.29 11.78
N GLY A 248 -6.58 16.22 11.52
CA GLY A 248 -5.98 15.45 10.45
C GLY A 248 -6.36 16.03 9.10
N GLU A 249 -5.39 16.21 8.18
CA GLU A 249 -5.70 16.73 6.84
C GLU A 249 -6.58 15.74 6.03
N GLN A 250 -7.89 15.76 6.25
CA GLN A 250 -8.86 15.09 5.39
C GLN A 250 -9.19 16.04 4.24
N ARG A 251 -8.40 15.97 3.16
CA ARG A 251 -8.77 16.66 1.92
C ARG A 251 -10.15 16.16 1.50
N ILE A 252 -11.04 17.07 1.09
CA ILE A 252 -12.42 16.76 0.72
C ILE A 252 -12.48 15.63 -0.33
N ILE A 253 -11.54 15.64 -1.28
CA ILE A 253 -11.33 14.60 -2.31
C ILE A 253 -10.93 13.20 -1.78
N HIS A 254 -10.42 13.09 -0.55
CA HIS A 254 -10.00 11.83 0.09
C HIS A 254 -11.00 11.30 1.10
N ARG A 255 -12.18 11.92 1.24
CA ARG A 255 -13.26 11.35 2.04
C ARG A 255 -13.60 9.98 1.46
N ARG A 256 -13.05 8.93 2.09
CA ARG A 256 -13.39 7.55 1.76
C ARG A 256 -14.86 7.39 2.10
N MET A 257 -15.68 7.16 1.08
CA MET A 257 -17.02 6.63 1.28
C MET A 257 -16.91 5.44 2.24
N HIS A 258 -17.61 5.50 3.36
CA HIS A 258 -17.77 4.32 4.20
C HIS A 258 -18.48 3.27 3.34
N LYS A 259 -17.73 2.27 2.88
CA LYS A 259 -18.34 1.09 2.24
C LYS A 259 -18.79 0.20 3.38
N PRO A 260 -20.11 0.03 3.61
CA PRO A 260 -20.57 -0.89 4.63
C PRO A 260 -19.95 -2.24 4.31
N TYR A 261 -19.25 -2.84 5.28
CA TYR A 261 -18.77 -4.19 5.12
C TYR A 261 -19.99 -5.08 4.90
N LYS A 262 -19.97 -5.92 3.87
CA LYS A 262 -21.05 -6.89 3.67
C LYS A 262 -21.17 -7.69 4.96
N LYS A 263 -22.31 -7.61 5.66
CA LYS A 263 -22.58 -8.46 6.83
C LYS A 263 -22.38 -9.91 6.38
N ARG A 264 -21.29 -10.55 6.81
CA ARG A 264 -21.06 -11.96 6.52
C ARG A 264 -22.07 -12.72 7.37
N VAL A 265 -23.05 -13.35 6.72
CA VAL A 265 -23.96 -14.28 7.40
C VAL A 265 -23.10 -15.40 7.98
N ARG A 266 -23.24 -15.67 9.27
CA ARG A 266 -22.56 -16.78 9.95
C ARG A 266 -23.08 -18.08 9.32
N MET A 267 -22.20 -18.90 8.77
CA MET A 267 -22.57 -20.24 8.31
C MET A 267 -22.89 -21.13 9.52
N PRO A 268 -24.01 -21.87 9.50
CA PRO A 268 -24.33 -22.83 10.55
C PRO A 268 -23.18 -23.82 10.77
N SER A 269 -22.81 -24.03 12.02
CA SER A 269 -21.84 -25.04 12.43
C SER A 269 -22.57 -26.36 12.70
N ILE A 270 -21.90 -27.49 12.43
CA ILE A 270 -22.37 -28.82 12.84
C ILE A 270 -22.63 -28.93 14.35
N LEU A 271 -22.01 -28.05 15.15
CA LEU A 271 -22.19 -28.00 16.61
C LEU A 271 -23.35 -27.12 17.05
N ASP A 272 -23.98 -26.35 16.16
CA ASP A 272 -25.07 -25.44 16.54
C ASP A 272 -26.28 -26.17 17.17
N PRO A 273 -26.72 -27.35 16.66
CA PRO A 273 -27.78 -28.12 17.32
C PRO A 273 -27.43 -28.59 18.73
N HIS A 274 -26.15 -28.84 19.01
CA HIS A 274 -25.67 -29.38 20.29
C HIS A 274 -25.11 -28.31 21.23
N ARG A 275 -25.24 -27.02 20.88
CA ARG A 275 -24.65 -25.92 21.63
C ARG A 275 -25.16 -25.85 23.07
N ALA A 276 -26.47 -26.04 23.27
CA ALA A 276 -27.09 -25.97 24.59
C ALA A 276 -26.58 -27.07 25.52
N ASP A 277 -26.38 -28.28 25.00
CA ASP A 277 -25.87 -29.41 25.78
C ASP A 277 -24.39 -29.19 26.15
N ILE A 278 -23.59 -28.69 25.20
CA ILE A 278 -22.18 -28.33 25.43
C ILE A 278 -22.06 -27.24 26.51
N GLU A 279 -22.90 -26.21 26.46
CA GLU A 279 -22.94 -25.15 27.47
C GLU A 279 -23.37 -25.69 28.84
N ARG A 280 -24.35 -26.61 28.89
CA ARG A 280 -24.77 -27.29 30.12
C ARG A 280 -23.67 -28.15 30.73
N TRP A 281 -22.96 -28.93 29.91
CA TRP A 281 -21.84 -29.74 30.37
C TRP A 281 -20.70 -28.87 30.93
N LEU A 282 -20.38 -27.75 30.27
CA LEU A 282 -19.37 -26.82 30.75
C LEU A 282 -19.78 -26.11 32.04
N ALA A 283 -21.07 -25.86 32.26
CA ALA A 283 -21.57 -25.29 33.50
C ALA A 283 -21.43 -26.27 34.68
N ALA A 284 -21.69 -27.56 34.46
CA ALA A 284 -21.50 -28.61 35.46
C ALA A 284 -20.02 -28.93 35.71
N GLU A 285 -19.21 -28.99 34.65
CA GLU A 285 -17.80 -29.36 34.70
C GLU A 285 -16.94 -28.38 33.85
N PRO A 286 -16.47 -27.26 34.45
CA PRO A 286 -15.71 -26.24 33.71
C PRO A 286 -14.39 -26.74 33.07
N ARG A 287 -13.83 -27.82 33.63
CA ARG A 287 -12.55 -28.43 33.21
C ARG A 287 -12.70 -29.42 32.05
N LEU A 288 -13.90 -29.64 31.52
CA LEU A 288 -14.10 -30.56 30.39
C LEU A 288 -13.19 -30.25 29.19
N THR A 289 -12.60 -31.30 28.63
CA THR A 289 -11.73 -31.20 27.47
C THR A 289 -12.54 -31.30 26.18
N ALA A 290 -11.98 -30.81 25.07
CA ALA A 290 -12.61 -30.94 23.75
C ALA A 290 -12.81 -32.41 23.35
N LEU A 291 -11.92 -33.30 23.78
CA LEU A 291 -12.02 -34.75 23.55
C LEU A 291 -13.17 -35.38 24.35
N ALA A 292 -13.35 -34.99 25.61
CA ALA A 292 -14.45 -35.49 26.44
C ALA A 292 -15.82 -35.07 25.85
N ILE A 293 -15.94 -33.83 25.39
CA ILE A 293 -17.16 -33.34 24.74
C ILE A 293 -17.38 -34.04 23.40
N LEU A 294 -16.32 -34.26 22.62
CA LEU A 294 -16.42 -35.00 21.37
C LEU A 294 -16.86 -36.45 21.60
N GLY A 295 -16.39 -37.11 22.67
CA GLY A 295 -16.83 -38.44 23.08
C GLY A 295 -18.32 -38.47 23.43
N ARG A 296 -18.79 -37.53 24.26
CA ARG A 296 -20.22 -37.39 24.60
C ARG A 296 -21.10 -37.14 23.36
N LEU A 297 -20.61 -36.35 22.39
CA LEU A 297 -21.32 -36.12 21.13
C LEU A 297 -21.33 -37.37 20.23
N ALA A 298 -20.23 -38.13 20.22
CA ALA A 298 -20.13 -39.37 19.46
C ALA A 298 -21.02 -40.49 20.02
N GLU A 299 -21.27 -40.54 21.33
CA GLU A 299 -22.23 -41.49 21.94
C GLU A 299 -23.66 -41.28 21.41
N HIS A 300 -24.06 -40.04 21.17
CA HIS A 300 -25.41 -39.69 20.70
C HIS A 300 -25.53 -39.69 19.18
N SER A 301 -24.42 -39.53 18.45
CA SER A 301 -24.40 -39.42 16.99
C SER A 301 -23.04 -39.85 16.42
N PRO A 302 -22.74 -41.16 16.44
CA PRO A 302 -21.42 -41.69 16.06
C PRO A 302 -21.09 -41.44 14.59
N GLU A 303 -22.10 -41.34 13.72
CA GLU A 303 -21.91 -41.07 12.29
C GLU A 303 -21.47 -39.62 11.99
N LYS A 304 -21.69 -38.68 12.91
CA LYS A 304 -21.47 -37.24 12.69
C LYS A 304 -20.23 -36.69 13.40
N PHE A 305 -19.78 -37.35 14.48
CA PHE A 305 -18.73 -36.85 15.35
C PHE A 305 -17.58 -37.86 15.49
N GLY A 306 -16.38 -37.44 15.09
CA GLY A 306 -15.16 -38.22 15.23
C GLY A 306 -13.92 -37.33 15.36
N PRO A 307 -12.71 -37.91 15.26
CA PRO A 307 -11.44 -37.17 15.40
C PRO A 307 -11.33 -35.88 14.54
N PRO A 308 -11.86 -35.81 13.30
CA PRO A 308 -11.78 -34.59 12.48
C PRO A 308 -12.48 -33.36 13.10
N GLN A 309 -13.53 -33.57 13.89
CA GLN A 309 -14.33 -32.48 14.49
C GLN A 309 -13.69 -31.91 15.77
N HIS A 310 -12.62 -32.52 16.29
CA HIS A 310 -11.93 -32.07 17.51
C HIS A 310 -11.51 -30.59 17.46
N THR A 311 -10.96 -30.14 16.33
CA THR A 311 -10.53 -28.73 16.16
C THR A 311 -11.72 -27.77 16.20
N ILE A 312 -12.89 -28.20 15.73
CA ILE A 312 -14.13 -27.39 15.70
C ILE A 312 -14.66 -27.25 17.13
N VAL A 313 -14.71 -28.34 17.90
CA VAL A 313 -15.08 -28.34 19.32
C VAL A 313 -14.11 -27.48 20.14
N GLN A 314 -12.80 -27.59 19.89
CA GLN A 314 -11.79 -26.79 20.57
C GLN A 314 -11.94 -25.28 20.29
N ARG A 315 -12.34 -24.89 19.07
CA ARG A 315 -12.62 -23.49 18.74
C ARG A 315 -13.87 -22.99 19.45
N LEU A 316 -14.93 -23.80 19.50
CA LEU A 316 -16.15 -23.48 20.24
C LEU A 316 -15.85 -23.28 21.73
N LEU A 317 -15.12 -24.21 22.36
CA LEU A 317 -14.74 -24.12 23.77
C LEU A 317 -13.92 -22.87 24.08
N ARG A 318 -12.96 -22.50 23.22
CA ARG A 318 -12.20 -21.26 23.37
C ARG A 318 -13.11 -20.03 23.37
N SER A 319 -14.13 -20.01 22.51
CA SER A 319 -15.10 -18.91 22.47
C SER A 319 -15.97 -18.89 23.72
N LEU A 320 -16.52 -20.04 24.13
CA LEU A 320 -17.38 -20.13 25.32
C LEU A 320 -16.65 -19.73 26.59
N ARG A 321 -15.40 -20.20 26.77
CA ARG A 321 -14.56 -19.83 27.92
C ARG A 321 -14.18 -18.36 27.92
N ARG A 322 -13.91 -17.77 26.75
CA ARG A 322 -13.67 -16.33 26.64
C ARG A 322 -14.90 -15.54 27.07
N ASN A 323 -16.07 -15.89 26.56
CA ASN A 323 -17.33 -15.23 26.94
C ASN A 323 -17.61 -15.37 28.44
N ALA A 324 -17.37 -16.55 29.02
CA ALA A 324 -17.51 -16.76 30.46
C ALA A 324 -16.53 -15.90 31.28
N ALA A 325 -15.27 -15.79 30.84
CA ALA A 325 -14.27 -14.95 31.50
C ALA A 325 -14.64 -13.45 31.43
N GLU A 326 -15.17 -12.99 30.30
CA GLU A 326 -15.66 -11.61 30.13
C GLU A 326 -16.82 -11.27 31.08
N VAL A 327 -17.61 -12.26 31.50
CA VAL A 327 -18.69 -12.08 32.49
C VAL A 327 -18.19 -12.19 33.94
N ILE A 328 -17.28 -13.14 34.21
CA ILE A 328 -16.80 -13.43 35.57
C ILE A 328 -15.82 -12.37 36.07
N VAL A 329 -14.90 -11.89 35.22
CA VAL A 329 -13.83 -10.96 35.64
C VAL A 329 -14.38 -9.62 36.16
N PRO A 330 -15.35 -8.95 35.50
CA PRO A 330 -15.94 -7.73 36.04
C PRO A 330 -16.76 -7.95 37.31
N ARG A 331 -17.42 -9.11 37.41
CA ARG A 331 -18.24 -9.49 38.58
C ARG A 331 -17.39 -9.81 39.82
N MET A 332 -16.18 -10.34 39.61
CA MET A 332 -15.18 -10.55 40.66
C MET A 332 -14.52 -9.23 41.09
N ALA A 333 -14.39 -8.26 40.19
CA ALA A 333 -13.83 -6.93 40.50
C ALA A 333 -14.81 -5.99 41.21
N GLY A 334 -16.13 -6.28 41.18
CA GLY A 334 -17.18 -5.46 41.79
C GLY A 334 -17.81 -6.05 43.08
N GLY A 335 -17.24 -7.11 43.66
CA GLY A 335 -17.79 -7.79 44.84
C GLY A 335 -17.06 -7.44 46.15
N THR A 336 -17.72 -6.63 46.97
CA THR A 336 -17.37 -6.29 48.36
C THR A 336 -17.17 -7.54 49.23
N ALA A 337 -16.06 -7.60 49.97
CA ALA A 337 -15.87 -8.59 51.05
C ALA A 337 -16.68 -8.19 52.29
N PRO A 338 -17.28 -9.12 53.05
CA PRO A 338 -17.83 -8.80 54.36
C PRO A 338 -16.69 -8.87 55.39
N ALA A 339 -16.35 -7.73 55.98
CA ALA A 339 -15.54 -7.67 57.20
C ALA A 339 -16.41 -7.12 58.33
N ALA A 340 -16.44 -7.86 59.42
CA ALA A 340 -17.17 -7.56 60.63
C ALA A 340 -16.47 -6.49 61.49
N ILE A 341 -17.29 -5.74 62.23
CA ILE A 341 -17.03 -5.03 63.50
C ILE A 341 -16.14 -3.78 63.45
N GLY A 342 -16.74 -2.63 63.79
CA GLY A 342 -16.08 -1.38 64.17
C GLY A 342 -17.01 -0.17 64.05
N ASP A 343 -17.52 0.30 65.19
CA ASP A 343 -18.55 1.33 65.42
C ASP A 343 -18.06 2.81 65.17
N PRO A 344 -18.79 3.89 65.51
CA PRO A 344 -19.32 4.88 64.57
C PRO A 344 -18.64 6.26 64.67
N GLY A 345 -18.80 7.12 63.66
CA GLY A 345 -18.32 8.50 63.77
C GLY A 345 -18.41 9.35 62.50
N THR A 346 -19.61 9.86 62.25
CA THR A 346 -19.95 11.20 61.73
C THR A 346 -18.96 11.97 60.83
N GLY A 347 -19.43 12.26 59.61
CA GLY A 347 -19.39 13.63 59.07
C GLY A 347 -18.66 13.87 57.75
N GLY A 348 -19.43 14.20 56.71
CA GLY A 348 -19.01 15.23 55.74
C GLY A 348 -18.82 14.80 54.28
N GLY A 349 -19.90 14.88 53.50
CA GLY A 349 -19.94 15.78 52.33
C GLY A 349 -19.40 15.31 50.97
N ALA A 350 -20.22 15.66 49.97
CA ALA A 350 -19.89 15.93 48.56
C ALA A 350 -20.10 14.79 47.54
N ALA A 351 -21.10 15.06 46.71
CA ALA A 351 -21.57 14.32 45.57
C ALA A 351 -20.77 14.64 44.29
N CYS A 352 -20.79 13.68 43.37
CA CYS A 352 -20.73 13.77 41.91
C CYS A 352 -19.49 14.42 41.25
N ASP A 353 -18.72 13.63 40.48
CA ASP A 353 -18.89 13.65 39.02
C ASP A 353 -18.07 12.56 38.30
N GLY A 354 -18.73 11.89 37.36
CA GLY A 354 -18.21 10.76 36.62
C GLY A 354 -17.10 11.12 35.63
N HIS A 355 -16.03 10.34 35.66
CA HIS A 355 -15.00 10.33 34.61
C HIS A 355 -14.93 8.92 34.00
N SER A 356 -15.51 8.80 32.80
CA SER A 356 -15.32 7.66 31.92
C SER A 356 -13.86 7.58 31.46
N ALA A 357 -13.10 6.63 32.00
CA ALA A 357 -11.73 6.35 31.60
C ALA A 357 -11.70 5.65 30.22
N THR A 358 -11.20 6.36 29.22
CA THR A 358 -10.73 5.81 27.94
C THR A 358 -9.42 5.04 28.16
N PRO A 359 -9.25 3.82 27.62
CA PRO A 359 -8.01 3.06 27.80
C PRO A 359 -6.84 3.67 26.99
N PRO A 360 -5.60 3.67 27.53
CA PRO A 360 -4.45 4.29 26.88
C PRO A 360 -3.89 3.43 25.75
N VAL A 361 -3.74 4.04 24.57
CA VAL A 361 -2.94 3.52 23.45
C VAL A 361 -1.49 3.97 23.65
N PRO A 362 -0.48 3.06 23.60
CA PRO A 362 0.89 3.42 23.93
C PRO A 362 1.55 4.32 22.87
N PRO A 363 2.36 5.32 23.26
CA PRO A 363 3.07 6.19 22.33
C PRO A 363 4.29 5.48 21.72
N ILE A 364 4.37 5.50 20.38
CA ILE A 364 5.58 5.14 19.64
C ILE A 364 6.60 6.27 19.83
N LEU A 365 7.52 6.07 20.78
CA LEU A 365 8.62 6.96 21.07
C LEU A 365 9.63 6.93 19.90
N ARG A 366 9.80 8.11 19.30
CA ARG A 366 10.71 8.43 18.20
C ARG A 366 12.09 8.74 18.80
N ALA A 367 12.98 7.75 18.88
CA ALA A 367 14.36 7.99 19.27
C ALA A 367 15.13 8.65 18.11
N MET A 368 15.35 9.96 18.24
CA MET A 368 16.35 10.70 17.50
C MET A 368 17.70 10.50 18.19
N THR A 369 18.63 9.77 17.58
CA THR A 369 20.04 9.81 17.95
C THR A 369 20.81 10.68 16.97
N GLN A 370 21.49 11.69 17.51
CA GLN A 370 22.43 12.56 16.81
C GLN A 370 23.67 11.77 16.34
N PRO A 371 24.35 12.20 15.26
CA PRO A 371 25.50 11.48 14.71
C PRO A 371 26.76 11.71 15.55
N ARG A 372 27.45 10.63 15.93
CA ARG A 372 28.81 10.69 16.48
C ARG A 372 29.79 11.06 15.36
N THR A 373 30.58 12.07 15.65
CA THR A 373 31.76 12.55 14.93
C THR A 373 32.89 11.51 14.94
N GLY A 374 33.67 11.47 13.85
CA GLY A 374 35.05 11.00 13.85
C GLY A 374 35.32 9.59 13.28
N ARG A 375 35.73 9.53 12.02
CA ARG A 375 37.08 9.09 11.63
C ARG A 375 37.29 9.31 10.14
N GLN A 376 38.28 10.14 9.84
CA GLN A 376 38.94 10.23 8.54
C GLN A 376 39.60 8.88 8.24
N SER A 377 39.42 8.39 7.02
CA SER A 377 40.39 7.50 6.38
C SER A 377 40.36 7.81 4.89
N GLU A 378 41.50 8.35 4.48
CA GLU A 378 41.97 8.70 3.16
C GLU A 378 42.00 7.52 2.17
N LEU A 379 41.98 7.89 0.86
CA LEU A 379 42.50 7.15 -0.32
C LEU A 379 41.68 5.92 -0.76
N TYR A 380 41.31 5.66 -2.03
CA TYR A 380 41.89 5.96 -3.36
C TYR A 380 40.80 5.63 -4.45
N PRO A 381 41.07 5.65 -5.79
CA PRO A 381 40.45 6.61 -6.70
C PRO A 381 39.34 6.07 -7.63
N SER A 382 38.73 7.04 -8.30
CA SER A 382 38.01 7.00 -9.58
C SER A 382 38.20 5.76 -10.46
N SER A 383 37.09 5.09 -10.77
CA SER A 383 36.94 4.36 -12.04
C SER A 383 35.99 5.15 -12.95
N GLU A 384 36.59 6.05 -13.72
CA GLU A 384 36.06 6.42 -15.02
C GLU A 384 35.94 5.17 -15.88
N SER A 385 34.80 4.98 -16.52
CA SER A 385 34.71 4.15 -17.72
C SER A 385 33.44 4.51 -18.48
N ASN A 386 33.65 5.33 -19.49
CA ASN A 386 33.20 5.16 -20.87
C ASN A 386 31.72 4.82 -21.16
N ILE A 387 31.13 5.68 -22.00
CA ILE A 387 30.35 5.42 -23.23
C ILE A 387 29.56 6.72 -23.50
N LEU A 388 30.13 7.67 -24.24
CA LEU A 388 30.07 7.87 -25.70
C LEU A 388 28.66 8.24 -26.25
N ARG A 389 28.61 9.49 -26.72
CA ARG A 389 27.65 10.21 -27.59
C ARG A 389 26.30 10.62 -27.02
#